data_AF-A0A7W1HBJ6-F1
#
_entry.id   AF-A0A7W1HBJ6-F1
#
_cell.length_a   1.000
_cell.length_b   1.000
_cell.length_c   1.000
_cell.angle_alpha   90.00
_cell.angle_beta   90.00
_cell.angle_gamma   90.00
#
_symmetry.space_group_name_H-M   'P 1'
#
loop_
_entity.id
_entity.type
_entity.pdbx_description
1 polymer ?
#
loop_
_entity_poly.entity_id
_entity_poly.type
_entity_poly.pdbx_seq_one_letter_code
_entity_poly.pdbx_strand_id
1 'polypeptide(L)'
;MREARSRGARALVLGLAVVLTACATSNESPEMDAESFYAAFGAEVRSAVRDLDPDEREQLLDILPRAEFEGATTDVLEVIATRPGLTPMVRRIERFLETEPTGSLRLEIRSPQGDRRLWHILLDTINEELGREST
;
A
#
# COMPACT_ATOMS: atom_id res chain seq x y z
N MET A 1 39.68 3.92 -51.54
CA MET A 1 39.70 2.67 -52.34
C MET A 1 40.61 1.68 -51.61
N ARG A 2 40.02 0.62 -51.02
CA ARG A 2 40.19 -0.83 -51.34
C ARG A 2 41.60 -1.36 -51.04
N GLU A 3 41.79 -2.10 -49.93
CA GLU A 3 41.65 -3.59 -49.78
C GLU A 3 42.83 -4.37 -50.41
N ALA A 4 43.35 -5.50 -49.93
CA ALA A 4 43.24 -6.33 -48.72
C ALA A 4 44.20 -7.54 -48.91
N ARG A 5 44.29 -8.39 -47.87
CA ARG A 5 44.83 -9.77 -47.76
C ARG A 5 46.27 -9.92 -47.30
N SER A 6 46.64 -10.56 -46.18
CA SER A 6 46.13 -11.65 -45.30
C SER A 6 46.97 -12.93 -45.40
N ARG A 7 47.30 -13.47 -44.21
CA ARG A 7 47.66 -14.84 -43.78
C ARG A 7 48.44 -14.63 -42.47
N GLY A 8 48.10 -15.19 -41.32
CA GLY A 8 47.38 -16.41 -41.00
C GLY A 8 48.30 -17.22 -40.08
N ALA A 9 48.05 -17.22 -38.77
CA ALA A 9 48.64 -18.16 -37.84
C ALA A 9 47.68 -18.36 -36.66
N ARG A 10 47.20 -19.60 -36.53
CA ARG A 10 46.33 -20.12 -35.47
C ARG A 10 47.19 -20.50 -34.27
N ALA A 11 46.72 -20.19 -33.05
CA ALA A 11 46.63 -21.08 -31.89
C ALA A 11 46.35 -20.22 -30.65
N LEU A 12 45.16 -20.31 -30.02
CA LEU A 12 44.73 -21.29 -29.01
C LEU A 12 45.10 -20.83 -27.59
N VAL A 13 44.10 -20.92 -26.71
CA VAL A 13 44.14 -21.09 -25.23
C VAL A 13 43.34 -20.03 -24.46
N LEU A 14 42.17 -20.51 -24.03
CA LEU A 14 41.48 -20.34 -22.74
C LEU A 14 41.73 -19.07 -21.91
N GLY A 15 40.63 -18.44 -21.53
CA GLY A 15 40.60 -17.48 -20.42
C GLY A 15 39.19 -16.93 -20.20
N LEU A 16 38.24 -17.81 -19.88
CA LEU A 16 36.92 -17.40 -19.39
C LEU A 16 37.11 -16.76 -18.00
N ALA A 17 37.01 -15.44 -17.91
CA ALA A 17 36.92 -14.72 -16.65
C ALA A 17 35.65 -13.86 -16.67
N VAL A 18 34.52 -14.52 -16.42
CA VAL A 18 33.29 -13.83 -16.01
C VAL A 18 33.48 -13.44 -14.57
N VAL A 19 33.88 -12.18 -14.31
CA VAL A 19 33.73 -11.58 -12.98
C VAL A 19 32.42 -10.80 -13.01
N LEU A 20 31.32 -11.55 -12.83
CA LEU A 20 30.05 -10.98 -12.40
C LEU A 20 30.21 -10.59 -10.93
N THR A 21 30.71 -9.38 -10.66
CA THR A 21 30.49 -8.76 -9.36
C THR A 21 29.05 -8.28 -9.33
N ALA A 22 28.13 -9.23 -9.17
CA ALA A 22 26.81 -8.93 -8.64
C ALA A 22 27.03 -8.51 -7.19
N CYS A 23 27.27 -7.22 -6.98
CA CYS A 23 26.83 -6.60 -5.74
C CYS A 23 25.30 -6.65 -5.78
N ALA A 24 24.75 -7.82 -5.45
CA ALA A 24 23.44 -7.90 -4.87
C ALA A 24 23.59 -7.25 -3.48
N THR A 25 23.62 -5.92 -3.46
CA THR A 25 23.00 -5.24 -2.33
C THR A 25 21.56 -5.72 -2.37
N SER A 26 21.22 -6.66 -1.51
CA SER A 26 19.85 -6.82 -1.05
C SER A 26 19.45 -5.43 -0.57
N ASN A 27 18.82 -4.65 -1.46
CA ASN A 27 17.95 -3.57 -1.08
C ASN A 27 16.71 -4.25 -0.49
N GLU A 28 16.91 -4.91 0.64
CA GLU A 28 15.84 -5.21 1.54
C GLU A 28 15.44 -3.84 2.07
N SER A 29 14.44 -3.24 1.44
CA SER A 29 13.74 -2.12 2.06
C SER A 29 13.47 -2.54 3.50
N PRO A 30 13.83 -1.71 4.52
CA PRO A 30 13.66 -2.10 5.90
C PRO A 30 12.24 -2.63 6.10
N GLU A 31 12.11 -3.84 6.64
CA GLU A 31 10.80 -4.43 6.93
C GLU A 31 10.06 -3.42 7.82
N MET A 32 8.95 -2.89 7.30
CA MET A 32 8.13 -1.95 8.03
C MET A 32 7.55 -2.69 9.24
N ASP A 33 7.82 -2.21 10.44
CA ASP A 33 7.21 -2.77 11.64
C ASP A 33 5.71 -2.42 11.71
N ALA A 34 4.99 -3.18 12.52
CA ALA A 34 3.54 -3.03 12.66
C ALA A 34 3.15 -1.63 13.15
N GLU A 35 3.89 -1.05 14.09
CA GLU A 35 3.58 0.28 14.65
C GLU A 35 3.67 1.36 13.57
N SER A 36 4.75 1.36 12.80
CA SER A 36 4.98 2.26 11.67
C SER A 36 3.90 2.09 10.59
N PHE A 37 3.50 0.84 10.30
CA PHE A 37 2.44 0.56 9.36
C PHE A 37 1.08 1.12 9.81
N TYR A 38 0.67 0.88 11.05
CA TYR A 38 -0.62 1.37 11.56
C TYR A 38 -0.65 2.90 11.65
N ALA A 39 0.48 3.54 11.98
CA ALA A 39 0.61 4.99 11.93
C ALA A 39 0.48 5.53 10.49
N ALA A 40 1.12 4.87 9.52
CA ALA A 40 1.04 5.23 8.11
C ALA A 40 -0.38 5.02 7.55
N PHE A 41 -1.06 3.93 7.95
CA PHE A 41 -2.45 3.68 7.59
C PHE A 41 -3.38 4.80 8.08
N GLY A 42 -3.28 5.20 9.34
CA GLY A 42 -4.05 6.34 9.86
C GLY A 42 -3.71 7.65 9.15
N ALA A 43 -2.45 7.89 8.78
CA ALA A 43 -2.08 9.06 7.98
C ALA A 43 -2.71 9.04 6.57
N GLU A 44 -2.76 7.86 5.93
CA GLU A 44 -3.35 7.71 4.61
C GLU A 44 -4.87 7.89 4.64
N VAL A 45 -5.57 7.30 5.61
CA VAL A 45 -7.02 7.52 5.82
C VAL A 45 -7.30 9.01 6.02
N ARG A 46 -6.53 9.68 6.88
CA ARG A 46 -6.64 11.12 7.13
C ARG A 46 -6.47 11.93 5.85
N SER A 47 -5.43 11.64 5.07
CA SER A 47 -5.21 12.33 3.79
C SER A 47 -6.38 12.09 2.84
N ALA A 48 -6.88 10.85 2.74
CA ALA A 48 -7.95 10.50 1.84
C ALA A 48 -9.26 11.22 2.20
N VAL A 49 -9.59 11.36 3.49
CA VAL A 49 -10.74 12.16 3.96
C VAL A 49 -10.53 13.66 3.70
N ARG A 50 -9.30 14.15 3.87
CA ARG A 50 -9.00 15.58 3.65
C ARG A 50 -9.17 16.02 2.21
N ASP A 51 -8.88 15.13 1.27
CA ASP A 51 -8.98 15.38 -0.17
C ASP A 51 -10.43 15.38 -0.69
N LEU A 52 -11.40 14.94 0.13
CA LEU A 52 -12.82 14.99 -0.22
C LEU A 52 -13.34 16.43 -0.28
N ASP A 53 -14.16 16.69 -1.30
CA ASP A 53 -14.92 17.94 -1.39
C ASP A 53 -16.07 18.00 -0.35
N PRO A 54 -16.74 19.16 -0.17
CA PRO A 54 -17.81 19.28 0.81
C PRO A 54 -18.99 18.31 0.60
N ASP A 55 -19.38 18.04 -0.65
CA ASP A 55 -20.53 17.18 -0.97
C ASP A 55 -20.18 15.71 -0.70
N GLU A 56 -18.94 15.32 -0.97
CA GLU A 56 -18.40 14.01 -0.64
C GLU A 56 -18.26 13.83 0.88
N ARG A 57 -17.79 14.84 1.61
CA ARG A 57 -17.74 14.80 3.08
C ARG A 57 -19.13 14.63 3.70
N GLU A 58 -20.14 15.29 3.16
CA GLU A 58 -21.52 15.11 3.59
C GLU A 58 -22.02 13.68 3.32
N GLN A 59 -21.72 13.12 2.14
CA GLN A 59 -22.04 11.71 1.85
C GLN A 59 -21.32 10.74 2.79
N LEU A 60 -20.08 11.02 3.16
CA LEU A 60 -19.33 10.21 4.11
C LEU A 60 -19.96 10.29 5.51
N LEU A 61 -20.33 11.48 5.97
CA LEU A 61 -21.07 11.67 7.22
C LEU A 61 -22.38 10.90 7.26
N ASP A 62 -23.15 10.91 6.16
CA ASP A 62 -24.43 10.21 6.04
C ASP A 62 -24.28 8.68 6.08
N ILE A 63 -23.26 8.13 5.41
CA ILE A 63 -23.09 6.66 5.30
C ILE A 63 -22.36 6.04 6.50
N LEU A 64 -21.53 6.82 7.22
CA LEU A 64 -20.66 6.29 8.27
C LEU A 64 -21.40 5.58 9.42
N PRO A 65 -22.56 6.05 9.92
CA PRO A 65 -23.31 5.31 10.94
C PRO A 65 -23.72 3.91 10.52
N ARG A 66 -23.95 3.68 9.22
CA ARG A 66 -24.21 2.34 8.69
C ARG A 66 -22.92 1.51 8.65
N ALA A 67 -21.82 2.12 8.21
CA ALA A 67 -20.53 1.45 8.09
C ALA A 67 -19.98 1.02 9.47
N GLU A 68 -20.22 1.80 10.53
CA GLU A 68 -19.81 1.50 11.92
C GLU A 68 -20.41 0.20 12.48
N PHE A 69 -21.54 -0.28 11.94
CA PHE A 69 -22.11 -1.57 12.34
C PHE A 69 -21.35 -2.77 11.77
N GLU A 70 -20.53 -2.55 10.74
CA GLU A 70 -19.73 -3.61 10.14
C GLU A 70 -18.54 -3.93 11.05
N GLY A 71 -18.20 -5.22 11.18
CA GLY A 71 -17.19 -5.69 12.13
C GLY A 71 -15.79 -5.90 11.54
N ALA A 72 -15.59 -5.54 10.28
CA ALA A 72 -14.35 -5.77 9.52
C ALA A 72 -14.01 -4.56 8.65
N THR A 73 -12.72 -4.31 8.42
CA THR A 73 -12.25 -3.14 7.67
C THR A 73 -12.77 -3.13 6.24
N THR A 74 -12.74 -4.29 5.57
CA THR A 74 -13.22 -4.44 4.19
C THR A 74 -14.71 -4.12 4.08
N ASP A 75 -15.52 -4.63 5.01
CA ASP A 75 -16.97 -4.44 4.99
C ASP A 75 -17.34 -2.96 5.18
N VAL A 76 -16.65 -2.25 6.08
CA VAL A 76 -16.76 -0.79 6.22
C VAL A 76 -16.49 -0.08 4.89
N LEU A 77 -15.39 -0.43 4.23
CA LEU A 77 -14.98 0.17 2.96
C LEU A 77 -15.99 -0.13 1.83
N GLU A 78 -16.54 -1.35 1.79
CA GLU A 78 -17.59 -1.72 0.84
C GLU A 78 -18.87 -0.91 1.05
N VAL A 79 -19.30 -0.70 2.31
CA VAL A 79 -20.46 0.14 2.63
C VAL A 79 -20.22 1.59 2.21
N ILE A 80 -19.05 2.16 2.50
CA ILE A 80 -18.68 3.51 2.08
C ILE A 80 -18.69 3.62 0.54
N ALA A 81 -18.14 2.62 -0.16
CA ALA A 81 -18.08 2.59 -1.62
C ALA A 81 -19.45 2.51 -2.32
N THR A 82 -20.54 2.24 -1.59
CA THR A 82 -21.91 2.34 -2.14
C THR A 82 -22.27 3.77 -2.56
N ARG A 83 -21.52 4.78 -2.08
CA ARG A 83 -21.57 6.16 -2.56
C ARG A 83 -20.53 6.34 -3.68
N PRO A 84 -20.93 6.59 -4.94
CA PRO A 84 -19.99 6.71 -6.05
C PRO A 84 -18.92 7.80 -5.87
N GLY A 85 -19.26 8.91 -5.20
CA GLY A 85 -18.31 9.98 -4.87
C GLY A 85 -17.20 9.54 -3.91
N LEU A 86 -17.45 8.53 -3.07
CA LEU A 86 -16.47 8.04 -2.09
C LEU A 86 -15.61 6.89 -2.62
N THR A 87 -15.95 6.32 -3.78
CA THR A 87 -15.21 5.22 -4.39
C THR A 87 -13.71 5.54 -4.60
N PRO A 88 -13.29 6.74 -5.04
CA PRO A 88 -11.87 7.08 -5.16
C PRO A 88 -11.12 7.01 -3.83
N MET A 89 -11.72 7.50 -2.74
CA MET A 89 -11.17 7.43 -1.39
C MET A 89 -10.99 5.97 -0.94
N VAL A 90 -12.03 5.15 -1.12
CA VAL A 90 -11.98 3.72 -0.77
C VAL A 90 -10.88 3.00 -1.55
N ARG A 91 -10.82 3.17 -2.87
CA ARG A 91 -9.79 2.53 -3.72
C ARG A 91 -8.37 2.93 -3.33
N ARG A 92 -8.19 4.14 -2.82
CA ARG A 92 -6.90 4.63 -2.33
C ARG A 92 -6.49 3.88 -1.07
N ILE A 93 -7.40 3.75 -0.10
CA ILE A 93 -7.17 3.02 1.15
C ILE A 93 -6.93 1.51 0.86
N GLU A 94 -7.74 0.90 -0.01
CA GLU A 94 -7.56 -0.49 -0.42
C GLU A 94 -6.18 -0.71 -1.05
N ARG A 95 -5.76 0.18 -1.96
CA ARG A 95 -4.44 0.11 -2.58
C ARG A 95 -3.31 0.17 -1.55
N PHE A 96 -3.43 1.02 -0.53
CA PHE A 96 -2.46 1.09 0.57
C PHE A 96 -2.37 -0.26 1.28
N LEU A 97 -3.51 -0.84 1.66
CA LEU A 97 -3.59 -2.15 2.34
C LEU A 97 -3.06 -3.31 1.47
N GLU A 98 -3.13 -3.20 0.16
CA GLU A 98 -2.60 -4.21 -0.77
C GLU A 98 -1.07 -4.12 -0.95
N THR A 99 -0.53 -2.89 -0.95
CA THR A 99 0.83 -2.63 -1.44
C THR A 99 1.86 -2.41 -0.33
N GLU A 100 1.49 -1.73 0.74
CA GLU A 100 2.39 -1.37 1.83
C GLU A 100 2.80 -2.55 2.75
N PRO A 101 1.88 -3.44 3.17
CA PRO A 101 2.26 -4.51 4.08
C PRO A 101 3.05 -5.60 3.35
N THR A 102 4.22 -5.92 3.87
CA THR A 102 5.15 -6.93 3.33
C THR A 102 5.35 -8.08 4.32
N GLY A 103 5.91 -9.20 3.84
CA GLY A 103 6.36 -10.30 4.70
C GLY A 103 5.33 -10.79 5.73
N SER A 104 5.79 -10.85 6.99
CA SER A 104 5.02 -11.32 8.14
C SER A 104 3.84 -10.39 8.50
N LEU A 105 4.01 -9.08 8.28
CA LEU A 105 3.00 -8.06 8.53
C LEU A 105 1.73 -8.28 7.69
N ARG A 106 1.86 -8.77 6.45
CA ARG A 106 0.69 -9.08 5.61
C ARG A 106 -0.20 -10.17 6.23
N LEU A 107 0.39 -11.15 6.92
CA LEU A 107 -0.35 -12.19 7.63
C LEU A 107 -0.98 -11.63 8.90
N GLU A 108 -0.26 -10.76 9.62
CA GLU A 108 -0.76 -10.12 10.82
C GLU A 108 -2.02 -9.30 10.55
N ILE A 109 -2.00 -8.41 9.55
CA ILE A 109 -3.14 -7.52 9.28
C ILE A 109 -4.39 -8.26 8.79
N ARG A 110 -4.22 -9.46 8.22
CA ARG A 110 -5.32 -10.33 7.80
C ARG A 110 -5.83 -11.23 8.93
N SER A 111 -5.15 -11.24 10.08
CA SER A 111 -5.65 -11.92 11.27
C SER A 111 -6.85 -11.15 11.84
N PRO A 112 -7.76 -11.81 12.60
CA PRO A 112 -8.89 -11.12 13.22
C PRO A 112 -8.49 -9.96 14.15
N GLN A 113 -7.29 -10.02 14.76
CA GLN A 113 -6.79 -8.97 15.63
C GLN A 113 -6.24 -7.79 14.82
N GLY A 114 -5.51 -8.07 13.74
CA GLY A 114 -5.00 -7.06 12.82
C GLY A 114 -6.12 -6.31 12.10
N ASP A 115 -7.11 -7.04 11.59
CA ASP A 115 -8.28 -6.44 10.94
C ASP A 115 -9.11 -5.60 11.92
N ARG A 116 -9.33 -6.08 13.15
CA ARG A 116 -9.99 -5.26 14.18
C ARG A 116 -9.23 -3.97 14.48
N ARG A 117 -7.90 -4.02 14.49
CA ARG A 117 -7.07 -2.83 14.71
C ARG A 117 -7.16 -1.85 13.53
N LEU A 118 -7.13 -2.36 12.30
CA LEU A 118 -7.37 -1.55 11.09
C LEU A 118 -8.75 -0.90 11.13
N TRP A 119 -9.79 -1.65 11.50
CA TRP A 119 -11.16 -1.16 11.64
C TRP A 119 -11.26 0.02 12.60
N HIS A 120 -10.67 -0.10 13.81
CA HIS A 120 -10.64 1.00 14.77
C HIS A 120 -9.90 2.23 14.21
N ILE A 121 -8.69 2.04 13.66
CA ILE A 121 -7.91 3.16 13.11
C ILE A 121 -8.66 3.86 11.98
N LEU A 122 -9.32 3.10 11.09
CA LEU A 122 -10.10 3.62 9.98
C LEU A 122 -11.24 4.51 10.51
N LEU A 123 -12.09 3.99 11.39
CA LEU A 123 -13.25 4.73 11.91
C LEU A 123 -12.85 5.91 12.78
N ASP A 124 -11.89 5.74 13.69
CA ASP A 124 -11.43 6.81 14.57
C ASP A 124 -10.83 7.97 13.78
N THR A 125 -10.02 7.66 12.76
CA THR A 125 -9.40 8.68 11.91
C THR A 125 -10.46 9.42 11.08
N ILE A 126 -11.44 8.69 10.51
CA ILE A 126 -12.54 9.33 9.79
C ILE A 126 -13.35 10.22 10.73
N ASN A 127 -13.71 9.74 11.93
CA ASN A 127 -14.47 10.51 12.90
C ASN A 127 -13.70 11.77 13.35
N GLU A 128 -12.40 11.67 13.64
CA GLU A 128 -11.54 12.81 13.99
C GLU A 128 -11.58 13.89 12.89
N GLU A 129 -11.37 13.49 11.63
CA GLU A 129 -11.32 14.43 10.49
C GLU A 129 -12.68 15.04 10.15
N LEU A 130 -13.77 14.38 10.54
CA LEU A 130 -15.14 14.88 10.42
C LEU A 130 -15.62 15.65 11.66
N GLY A 131 -14.79 15.75 12.72
CA GLY A 131 -15.15 16.41 13.97
C GLY A 131 -16.23 15.67 14.77
N ARG A 132 -16.35 14.36 14.58
CA ARG A 132 -17.25 13.47 15.34
C ARG A 132 -16.52 12.90 16.55
N GLU A 133 -17.24 12.64 17.63
CA GLU A 133 -16.70 11.89 18.77
C GLU A 133 -16.36 10.46 18.32
N SER A 134 -15.16 9.99 18.66
CA SER A 134 -14.75 8.60 18.43
C SER A 134 -15.60 7.63 19.25
N THR A 135 -16.02 6.52 18.64
CA THR A 135 -16.84 5.46 19.22
C THR A 135 -16.05 4.46 20.05
#